data_AF-A0A6I2I9P0-F1
#
_entry.id   AF-A0A6I2I9P0-F1
#
_cell.length_a   1.000
_cell.length_b   1.000
_cell.length_c   1.000
_cell.angle_alpha   90.00
_cell.angle_beta   90.00
_cell.angle_gamma   90.00
#
_symmetry.space_group_name_H-M   'P 1'
#
loop_
_entity.id
_entity.type
_entity.pdbx_description
1 polymer ?
#
loop_
_entity_poly.entity_id
_entity_poly.type
_entity_poly.pdbx_seq_one_letter_code
_entity_poly.pdbx_strand_id
1 'polypeptide(L)'
;MIRILFLSTALISASGHTAPKTSSLLCKAEALKESQKLLSYYSSNDDRINIDDKVTPLWKINNPANAKQHFDVIEIWGYIYKGKYRMRMTYYSENHDLGCLLMGEDILEFADL
;
A
#
# COMPACT_ATOMS: atom_id res chain seq x y z
N MET A 1 -39.70 -45.38 -31.27
CA MET A 1 -38.90 -44.16 -31.51
C MET A 1 -38.68 -43.46 -30.17
N ILE A 2 -37.49 -43.55 -29.59
CA ILE A 2 -37.12 -42.87 -28.34
C ILE A 2 -36.27 -41.65 -28.72
N ARG A 3 -36.77 -40.44 -28.44
CA ARG A 3 -36.03 -39.19 -28.60
C ARG A 3 -35.22 -38.95 -27.33
N ILE A 4 -33.91 -39.20 -27.38
CA ILE A 4 -32.97 -38.86 -26.31
C ILE A 4 -32.70 -37.35 -26.44
N LEU A 5 -33.25 -36.56 -25.51
CA LEU A 5 -32.91 -35.15 -25.37
C LEU A 5 -31.53 -35.05 -24.70
N PHE A 6 -30.50 -34.68 -25.47
CA PHE A 6 -29.20 -34.32 -24.92
C PHE A 6 -29.30 -32.95 -24.24
N LEU A 7 -29.25 -32.94 -22.91
CA LEU A 7 -29.22 -31.72 -22.11
C LEU A 7 -27.76 -31.27 -21.98
N SER A 8 -27.35 -30.31 -22.81
CA SER A 8 -26.02 -29.71 -22.77
C SER A 8 -25.84 -28.86 -21.51
N THR A 9 -25.15 -29.37 -20.50
CA THR A 9 -24.71 -28.62 -19.33
C THR A 9 -23.53 -27.72 -19.70
N ALA A 10 -23.79 -26.42 -19.88
CA ALA A 10 -22.74 -25.41 -20.01
C ALA A 10 -22.05 -25.21 -18.65
N LEU A 11 -20.79 -25.64 -18.53
CA LEU A 11 -19.93 -25.29 -17.39
C LEU A 11 -19.59 -23.80 -17.46
N ILE A 12 -20.19 -23.00 -16.58
CA ILE A 12 -19.80 -21.61 -16.36
C ILE A 12 -18.58 -21.63 -15.42
N SER A 13 -17.38 -21.51 -15.99
CA SER A 13 -16.16 -21.27 -15.22
C SER A 13 -16.20 -19.85 -14.65
N ALA A 14 -16.62 -19.71 -13.39
CA ALA A 14 -16.47 -18.46 -12.66
C ALA A 14 -15.00 -18.27 -12.29
N SER A 15 -14.28 -17.46 -13.07
CA SER A 15 -12.95 -16.97 -12.69
C SER A 15 -13.10 -16.06 -11.47
N GLY A 16 -12.88 -16.62 -10.27
CA GLY A 16 -12.89 -15.88 -9.01
C GLY A 16 -11.77 -14.84 -8.98
N HIS A 17 -12.09 -13.61 -9.37
CA HIS A 17 -11.21 -12.47 -9.15
C HIS A 17 -11.39 -12.03 -7.70
N THR A 18 -10.49 -12.46 -6.82
CA THR A 18 -10.43 -11.90 -5.46
C THR A 18 -10.03 -10.44 -5.59
N ALA A 19 -10.94 -9.53 -5.22
CA ALA A 19 -10.64 -8.11 -5.18
C ALA A 19 -9.44 -7.88 -4.25
N PRO A 20 -8.47 -7.04 -4.65
CA PRO A 20 -7.35 -6.70 -3.79
C PRO A 20 -7.88 -6.09 -2.48
N LYS A 21 -7.19 -6.36 -1.37
CA LYS A 21 -7.60 -5.86 -0.05
C LYS A 21 -6.98 -4.48 0.18
N THR A 22 -7.79 -3.46 0.43
CA THR A 22 -7.29 -2.13 0.77
C THR A 22 -6.59 -2.16 2.14
N SER A 23 -5.53 -1.38 2.27
CA SER A 23 -4.78 -1.23 3.51
C SER A 23 -5.59 -0.51 4.58
N SER A 24 -5.32 -0.87 5.83
CA SER A 24 -5.90 -0.15 6.96
C SER A 24 -5.20 1.20 7.16
N LEU A 25 -5.88 2.14 7.82
CA LEU A 25 -5.29 3.40 8.28
C LEU A 25 -4.84 3.33 9.75
N LEU A 26 -4.69 2.13 10.31
CA LEU A 26 -4.29 1.94 11.71
C LEU A 26 -2.92 2.61 11.99
N CYS A 27 -1.98 2.52 11.05
CA CYS A 27 -0.64 3.09 11.16
C CYS A 27 -0.52 4.51 10.58
N LYS A 28 -1.61 5.27 10.50
CA LYS A 28 -1.59 6.62 9.91
C LYS A 28 -0.60 7.55 10.62
N ALA A 29 -0.60 7.56 11.95
CA ALA A 29 0.23 8.48 12.74
C ALA A 29 1.72 8.15 12.57
N GLU A 30 2.07 6.88 12.61
CA GLU A 30 3.41 6.36 12.35
C GLU A 30 3.85 6.69 10.93
N ALA A 31 2.97 6.50 9.94
CA ALA A 31 3.30 6.77 8.54
C ALA A 31 3.65 8.24 8.29
N LEU A 32 2.94 9.19 8.93
CA LEU A 32 3.28 10.62 8.86
C LEU A 32 4.64 10.90 9.51
N LYS A 33 4.90 10.30 10.69
CA LYS A 33 6.16 10.47 11.42
C LYS A 33 7.36 9.90 10.64
N GLU A 34 7.24 8.70 10.11
CA GLU A 34 8.30 8.07 9.32
C GLU A 34 8.48 8.80 7.97
N SER A 35 7.41 9.33 7.36
CA SER A 35 7.54 10.17 6.15
C SER A 35 8.35 11.43 6.38
N GLN A 36 8.15 12.10 7.52
CA GLN A 36 8.96 13.25 7.92
C GLN A 36 10.44 12.86 8.03
N LYS A 37 10.75 11.73 8.69
CA LYS A 37 12.12 11.26 8.86
C LYS A 37 12.77 10.87 7.53
N LEU A 38 12.04 10.15 6.67
CA LEU A 38 12.52 9.72 5.36
C LEU A 38 12.87 10.93 4.50
N LEU A 39 11.98 11.92 4.43
CA LEU A 39 12.21 13.12 3.62
C LEU A 39 13.35 13.98 4.19
N SER A 40 13.49 14.05 5.51
CA SER A 40 14.64 14.68 6.18
C SER A 40 15.95 13.97 5.86
N TYR A 41 15.96 12.64 5.86
CA TYR A 41 17.15 11.87 5.46
C TYR A 41 17.51 12.12 3.99
N TYR A 42 16.52 12.04 3.09
CA TYR A 42 16.70 12.23 1.65
C TYR A 42 17.27 13.60 1.28
N SER A 43 16.88 14.66 2.00
CA SER A 43 17.28 16.04 1.72
C SER A 43 18.46 16.56 2.52
N SER A 44 19.14 15.70 3.29
CA SER A 44 20.21 16.11 4.21
C SER A 44 19.73 17.12 5.27
N ASN A 45 18.53 16.90 5.82
CA ASN A 45 17.85 17.72 6.83
C ASN A 45 17.55 19.16 6.37
N ASP A 46 17.09 19.33 5.13
CA ASP A 46 16.56 20.61 4.67
C ASP A 46 15.42 21.09 5.58
N ASP A 47 15.46 22.35 6.00
CA ASP A 47 14.50 22.94 6.94
C ASP A 47 13.16 23.31 6.28
N ARG A 48 13.07 23.23 4.95
CA ARG A 48 11.87 23.55 4.16
C ARG A 48 10.99 22.33 3.88
N ILE A 49 11.15 21.26 4.67
CA ILE A 49 10.33 20.06 4.54
C ILE A 49 8.91 20.32 5.04
N ASN A 50 7.94 19.82 4.29
CA ASN A 50 6.54 19.80 4.68
C ASN A 50 5.92 18.43 4.33
N ILE A 51 5.13 17.85 5.24
CA ILE A 51 4.40 16.61 5.03
C ILE A 51 2.91 16.92 4.94
N ASP A 52 2.26 16.41 3.89
CA ASP A 52 0.80 16.48 3.72
C ASP A 52 0.11 15.60 4.78
N ASP A 53 -0.94 16.12 5.41
CA ASP A 53 -1.70 15.41 6.44
C ASP A 53 -2.66 14.36 5.84
N LYS A 54 -2.90 14.45 4.54
CA LYS A 54 -3.67 13.48 3.77
C LYS A 54 -2.85 12.22 3.55
N VAL A 55 -3.47 11.11 3.94
CA VAL A 55 -2.90 9.78 3.83
C VAL A 55 -3.82 8.92 2.97
N THR A 56 -3.24 8.23 1.99
CA THR A 56 -3.98 7.37 1.06
C THR A 56 -3.65 5.90 1.33
N PRO A 57 -4.61 5.07 1.78
CA PRO A 57 -4.39 3.64 1.89
C PRO A 57 -4.39 3.02 0.49
N LEU A 58 -3.36 2.24 0.17
CA LEU A 58 -3.25 1.52 -1.10
C LEU A 58 -3.71 0.08 -0.94
N TRP A 59 -3.45 -0.76 -1.95
CA TRP A 59 -3.68 -2.19 -1.82
C TRP A 59 -2.60 -2.82 -0.93
N LYS A 60 -3.02 -3.75 -0.07
CA LYS A 60 -2.10 -4.59 0.67
C LYS A 60 -1.22 -5.39 -0.28
N ILE A 61 0.03 -5.61 0.12
CA ILE A 61 0.97 -6.47 -0.61
C ILE A 61 1.24 -7.75 0.19
N ASN A 62 1.53 -8.85 -0.51
CA ASN A 62 1.86 -10.12 0.15
C ASN A 62 3.25 -10.04 0.78
N ASN A 63 3.41 -10.65 1.94
CA ASN A 63 4.74 -10.87 2.50
C ASN A 63 5.49 -11.92 1.63
N PRO A 64 6.63 -11.58 1.01
CA PRO A 64 7.37 -12.52 0.17
C PRO A 64 7.91 -13.72 0.94
N ALA A 65 8.10 -13.61 2.26
CA ALA A 65 8.53 -14.71 3.11
C ALA A 65 7.37 -15.60 3.61
N ASN A 66 6.13 -15.10 3.59
CA ASN A 66 4.96 -15.82 4.10
C ASN A 66 3.67 -15.36 3.40
N ALA A 67 3.21 -16.14 2.42
CA ALA A 67 2.03 -15.82 1.62
C ALA A 67 0.70 -15.74 2.41
N LYS A 68 0.67 -16.15 3.69
CA LYS A 68 -0.49 -15.98 4.56
C LYS A 68 -0.56 -14.58 5.20
N GLN A 69 0.55 -13.85 5.20
CA GLN A 69 0.66 -12.51 5.77
C GLN A 69 0.63 -11.44 4.69
N HIS A 70 0.12 -10.27 5.07
CA HIS A 70 0.08 -9.11 4.20
C HIS A 70 0.66 -7.89 4.91
N PHE A 71 1.11 -6.94 4.11
CA PHE A 71 1.53 -5.63 4.59
C PHE A 71 0.51 -4.58 4.18
N ASP A 72 0.23 -3.64 5.08
CA ASP A 72 -0.42 -2.39 4.75
C ASP A 72 0.56 -1.49 4.00
N VAL A 73 0.07 -0.81 2.96
CA VAL A 73 0.83 0.18 2.21
C VAL A 73 0.08 1.51 2.29
N ILE A 74 0.77 2.50 2.82
CA ILE A 74 0.22 3.82 3.09
C ILE A 74 1.01 4.85 2.28
N GLU A 75 0.34 5.62 1.43
CA GLU A 75 0.94 6.68 0.62
C GLU A 75 0.74 8.06 1.27
N ILE A 76 1.81 8.83 1.32
CA ILE A 76 1.88 10.20 1.85
C ILE A 76 2.62 11.07 0.84
N TRP A 77 2.19 12.32 0.71
CA TRP A 77 2.90 13.32 -0.07
C TRP A 77 3.71 14.22 0.85
N GLY A 78 4.89 14.63 0.38
CA GLY A 78 5.73 15.61 1.05
C GLY A 78 6.38 16.56 0.04
N TYR A 79 6.96 17.63 0.57
CA TYR A 79 7.50 18.71 -0.22
C TYR A 79 8.85 19.14 0.36
N ILE A 80 9.79 19.48 -0.52
CA ILE A 80 11.04 20.16 -0.16
C ILE A 80 11.13 21.39 -1.06
N TYR A 81 10.90 22.57 -0.50
CA TYR A 81 10.79 23.81 -1.26
C TYR A 81 9.76 23.72 -2.41
N LYS A 82 10.22 23.51 -3.66
CA LYS A 82 9.37 23.35 -4.87
C LYS A 82 9.23 21.90 -5.32
N GLY A 83 10.06 21.00 -4.82
CA GLY A 83 9.99 19.58 -5.13
C GLY A 83 8.80 18.93 -4.41
N LYS A 84 8.11 18.03 -5.10
CA LYS A 84 6.99 17.25 -4.57
C LYS A 84 7.37 15.77 -4.61
N TYR A 85 7.17 15.08 -3.50
CA TYR A 85 7.63 13.71 -3.30
C TYR A 85 6.47 12.83 -2.86
N ARG A 86 6.31 11.70 -3.55
CA ARG A 86 5.38 10.64 -3.18
C ARG A 86 6.15 9.62 -2.36
N MET A 87 5.71 9.37 -1.14
CA MET A 87 6.31 8.38 -0.26
C MET A 87 5.32 7.26 0.03
N ARG A 88 5.82 6.03 0.16
CA ARG A 88 5.02 4.88 0.60
C ARG A 88 5.67 4.19 1.76
N MET A 89 4.87 3.97 2.80
CA MET A 89 5.25 3.25 4.00
C MET A 89 4.59 1.88 4.02
N THR A 90 5.38 0.83 4.15
CA THR A 90 4.92 -0.56 4.20
C THR A 90 4.99 -1.06 5.63
N TYR A 91 3.86 -1.46 6.19
CA TYR A 91 3.74 -1.89 7.58
C TYR A 91 3.22 -3.32 7.70
N TYR A 92 3.78 -4.06 8.65
CA TYR A 92 3.09 -5.21 9.25
C TYR A 92 2.26 -4.73 10.44
N SER A 93 0.93 -4.83 10.32
CA SER A 93 -0.05 -4.29 11.26
C SER A 93 -1.06 -5.34 11.77
N GLU A 94 -0.95 -6.59 11.31
CA GLU A 94 -1.88 -7.66 11.65
C GLU A 94 -1.70 -8.18 13.09
N ASN A 95 -0.55 -7.93 13.72
CA ASN A 95 -0.27 -8.30 15.11
C ASN A 95 -0.40 -7.08 16.03
N HIS A 96 -1.45 -7.05 16.85
CA HIS A 96 -1.72 -5.96 17.78
C HIS A 96 -0.63 -5.75 18.84
N ASP A 97 0.10 -6.79 19.24
CA ASP A 97 1.16 -6.70 20.25
C ASP A 97 2.43 -6.01 19.71
N LEU A 98 2.66 -6.09 18.39
CA LEU A 98 3.80 -5.46 17.72
C LEU A 98 3.52 -4.02 17.29
N GLY A 99 2.25 -3.62 17.25
CA GLY A 99 1.84 -2.34 16.69
C GLY A 99 2.19 -2.21 15.21
N CYS A 100 2.63 -1.02 14.80
CA CYS A 100 3.00 -0.70 13.42
C CYS A 100 4.48 -0.99 13.16
N LEU A 101 4.78 -2.22 12.75
CA LEU A 101 6.14 -2.62 12.38
C LEU A 101 6.46 -2.15 10.95
N LEU A 102 7.38 -1.20 10.81
CA LEU A 102 7.83 -0.69 9.50
C LEU A 102 8.69 -1.75 8.79
N MET A 103 8.28 -2.11 7.59
CA MET A 103 8.92 -3.16 6.76
C MET A 103 9.62 -2.59 5.53
N GLY A 104 9.26 -1.39 5.09
CA GLY A 104 9.85 -0.77 3.92
C GLY A 104 9.35 0.64 3.66
N GLU A 105 10.17 1.39 2.93
CA GLU A 105 9.98 2.79 2.61
C GLU A 105 10.34 3.01 1.14
N ASP A 106 9.53 3.80 0.43
CA ASP A 106 9.77 4.22 -0.95
C ASP A 106 9.61 5.75 -1.04
N ILE A 107 10.45 6.39 -1.84
CA ILE A 107 10.38 7.83 -2.12
C ILE A 107 10.60 8.06 -3.62
N LEU A 108 9.67 8.80 -4.22
CA LEU A 108 9.71 9.17 -5.63
C LEU A 108 9.42 10.65 -5.80
N GLU A 109 10.35 11.37 -6.44
CA GLU A 109 10.10 12.75 -6.87
C GLU A 109 9.07 12.78 -8.02
N PHE A 110 8.14 13.72 -7.93
CA PHE A 110 7.15 13.98 -8.97
C PHE A 110 7.71 14.96 -9.99
N ALA A 111 8.05 14.44 -11.18
CA ALA A 111 8.62 15.18 -12.29
C ALA A 111 7.97 14.80 -13.63
N ASP A 112 7.99 15.72 -14.58
CA ASP A 112 7.59 15.54 -15.98
C ASP A 112 8.82 15.85 -16.85
N LEU A 113 9.26 14.89 -17.68
CA LEU A 113 10.58 14.87 -18.33
C LEU A 113 10.46 14.79 -19.85
#